data_AF-A0A2N1I029-F1
#
_entry.id   AF-A0A2N1I029-F1
#
_cell.length_a   1.000
_cell.length_b   1.000
_cell.length_c   1.000
_cell.angle_alpha   90.00
_cell.angle_beta   90.00
_cell.angle_gamma   90.00
#
_symmetry.space_group_name_H-M   'P 1'
#
loop_
_entity.id
_entity.type
_entity.pdbx_description
1 polymer ?
#
loop_
_entity_poly.entity_id
_entity_poly.type
_entity_poly.pdbx_seq_one_letter_code
_entity_poly.pdbx_strand_id
1 'polypeptide(L)'
;MITNTIKQLPKPHRWTLACVALVLVSLILFPFDSVKASKNIEVKQLFPGIKYELHLPLLTTGSASPATDDDIDNWLTYKVESGDTLAKIFSHIGLTARDTYDVSSAGDLAKNLIKIKPGDIVYIHVDDANQFVSLRYPLSKTDTLAIEKSTDGKLVSDVSIKQVATLLSFAQGEIRSSFWNAGTESGLTDNQIMRLAGIFGWDIDFAQEIREGDTFNVVFEKQYIDGEFIGFGDIVAAEFNNQGEVFQAVKYDDGNFYTPDGRSMRKSFLRAPVSFKYISSSFKKRRFHPVQKRWKAHRGVDYAGKVGTPVMAAGDGKVIKSAYDKYNGHHVFIQHGEKYTTKYLHFTKRAVKYGETVKQGQTIGYLGSTGLASGPHLHYEFLVNGVHRNPRTVTLPEANPIDKEHAKEFNLIAQKRMKQLNNNKRIMLAMN
;
A
#
# COMPACT_ATOMS: atom_id res chain seq x y z
N MET A 1 -25.51 34.50 48.13
CA MET A 1 -25.59 35.12 46.78
C MET A 1 -26.63 34.47 45.87
N ILE A 2 -26.77 33.14 45.82
CA ILE A 2 -27.68 32.43 44.90
C ILE A 2 -29.19 32.68 45.16
N THR A 3 -29.59 32.86 46.41
CA THR A 3 -31.01 33.01 46.80
C THR A 3 -31.65 34.33 46.35
N ASN A 4 -30.85 35.40 46.22
CA ASN A 4 -31.35 36.69 45.73
C ASN A 4 -31.55 36.70 44.22
N THR A 5 -30.70 35.98 43.48
CA THR A 5 -30.79 35.86 42.01
C THR A 5 -32.05 35.10 41.59
N ILE A 6 -32.42 34.04 42.30
CA ILE A 6 -33.63 33.25 42.01
C ILE A 6 -34.91 34.06 42.28
N LYS A 7 -34.88 35.03 43.20
CA LYS A 7 -36.03 35.90 43.51
C LYS A 7 -36.32 36.94 42.42
N GLN A 8 -35.34 37.30 41.61
CA GLN A 8 -35.47 38.27 40.52
C GLN A 8 -35.94 37.64 39.20
N LEU A 9 -36.02 36.31 39.12
CA LEU A 9 -36.47 35.62 37.91
C LEU A 9 -37.99 35.73 37.72
N PRO A 10 -38.48 35.92 36.47
CA PRO A 10 -39.89 35.81 36.14
C PRO A 10 -40.49 34.47 36.60
N LYS A 11 -41.75 34.49 37.06
CA LYS A 11 -42.48 33.31 37.57
C LYS A 11 -42.33 32.03 36.71
N PRO A 12 -42.42 32.05 35.35
CA PRO A 12 -42.28 30.82 34.57
C PRO A 12 -40.90 30.18 34.69
N HIS A 13 -39.82 30.97 34.77
CA HIS A 13 -38.46 30.45 34.89
C HIS A 13 -38.17 29.83 36.26
N ARG A 14 -38.86 30.29 37.30
CA ARG A 14 -38.75 29.71 38.65
C ARG A 14 -39.39 28.32 38.69
N TRP A 15 -40.53 28.15 38.02
CA TRP A 15 -41.19 26.86 37.87
C TRP A 15 -40.37 25.88 37.02
N THR A 16 -39.77 26.34 35.91
CA THR A 16 -38.91 25.45 35.11
C THR A 16 -37.67 25.00 35.86
N LEU A 17 -37.01 25.91 36.60
CA LEU A 17 -35.86 25.55 37.45
C LEU A 17 -36.23 24.57 38.55
N ALA A 18 -37.39 24.77 39.19
CA ALA A 18 -37.89 23.84 40.20
C ALA A 18 -38.18 22.45 39.60
N CYS A 19 -38.82 22.38 38.42
CA CYS A 19 -39.06 21.11 37.73
C CYS A 19 -37.76 20.41 37.33
N VAL A 20 -36.77 21.12 36.78
CA VAL A 20 -35.48 20.52 36.40
C VAL A 20 -34.74 19.98 37.62
N ALA A 21 -34.74 20.72 38.74
CA ALA A 21 -34.15 20.26 39.98
C ALA A 21 -34.86 18.99 40.52
N LEU A 22 -36.18 18.94 40.44
CA LEU A 22 -36.98 17.77 40.85
C LEU A 22 -36.68 16.53 39.98
N VAL A 23 -36.52 16.71 38.67
CA VAL A 23 -36.15 15.62 37.75
C VAL A 23 -34.72 15.13 38.02
N LEU A 24 -33.78 16.03 38.30
CA LEU A 24 -32.40 15.66 38.66
C LEU A 24 -32.34 14.89 39.98
N VAL A 25 -33.09 15.33 40.99
CA VAL A 25 -33.17 14.63 42.28
C VAL A 25 -33.86 13.27 42.12
N SER A 26 -34.90 13.19 41.29
CA SER A 26 -35.56 11.93 40.93
C SER A 26 -34.59 10.94 40.28
N LEU A 27 -33.78 11.40 39.30
CA LEU A 27 -32.75 10.57 38.65
C LEU A 27 -31.67 10.05 39.59
N ILE A 28 -31.39 10.75 40.69
CA ILE A 28 -30.42 10.32 41.72
C ILE A 28 -31.06 9.31 42.68
N LEU A 29 -32.36 9.43 42.94
CA LEU A 29 -33.10 8.58 43.88
C LEU A 29 -33.63 7.29 43.24
N PHE A 30 -33.70 7.20 41.91
CA PHE A 30 -33.96 5.93 41.23
C PHE A 30 -32.72 5.03 41.35
N PRO A 31 -32.82 3.85 42.00
CA PRO A 31 -31.73 2.90 42.02
C PRO A 31 -31.51 2.43 40.57
N PHE A 32 -30.38 2.81 39.98
CA PHE A 32 -29.92 2.16 38.76
C PHE A 32 -29.64 0.70 39.11
N ASP A 33 -30.44 -0.22 38.56
CA ASP A 33 -30.06 -1.62 38.52
C ASP A 33 -28.62 -1.69 38.01
N SER A 34 -27.73 -2.31 38.79
CA SER A 34 -26.37 -2.55 38.35
C SER A 34 -26.48 -3.30 37.02
N VAL A 35 -26.15 -2.64 35.92
CA VAL A 35 -26.03 -3.28 34.62
C VAL A 35 -24.99 -4.37 34.81
N LYS A 36 -25.46 -5.61 34.97
CA LYS A 36 -24.62 -6.79 34.85
C LYS A 36 -24.23 -6.83 33.38
N ALA A 37 -23.13 -6.15 33.05
CA ALA A 37 -22.31 -6.53 31.93
C ALA A 37 -22.12 -8.05 32.07
N SER A 38 -22.47 -8.79 31.02
CA SER A 38 -22.29 -10.23 30.92
C SER A 38 -20.82 -10.57 31.18
N LYS A 39 -20.47 -10.78 32.45
CA LYS A 39 -19.23 -11.42 32.87
C LYS A 39 -19.36 -12.92 32.60
N ASN A 40 -19.25 -13.28 31.33
CA ASN A 40 -18.78 -14.61 30.93
C ASN A 40 -17.48 -14.43 30.15
N ILE A 41 -16.51 -13.77 30.78
CA ILE A 41 -15.09 -14.00 30.49
C ILE A 41 -14.41 -13.94 31.85
N GLU A 42 -14.16 -15.11 32.45
CA GLU A 42 -13.11 -15.23 33.44
C GLU A 42 -11.80 -14.83 32.76
N VAL A 43 -11.40 -13.58 32.92
CA VAL A 43 -10.05 -13.17 32.58
C VAL A 43 -9.18 -13.70 33.71
N LYS A 44 -8.59 -14.89 33.52
CA LYS A 44 -7.50 -15.37 34.36
C LYS A 44 -6.41 -14.30 34.34
N GLN A 45 -6.21 -13.61 35.47
CA GLN A 45 -5.06 -12.72 35.65
C GLN A 45 -3.81 -13.60 35.65
N LEU A 46 -2.99 -13.44 34.62
CA LEU A 46 -1.70 -14.13 34.50
C LEU A 46 -0.63 -13.26 35.15
N PHE A 47 0.17 -13.86 36.02
CA PHE A 47 1.25 -13.23 36.75
C PHE A 47 2.60 -13.50 36.06
N PRO A 48 3.49 -12.50 35.97
CA PRO A 48 4.82 -12.68 35.39
C PRO A 48 5.64 -13.76 36.12
N GLY A 49 6.38 -14.58 35.38
CA GLY A 49 7.27 -15.62 35.93
C GLY A 49 6.62 -16.97 36.22
N ILE A 50 5.31 -17.10 36.02
CA ILE A 50 4.58 -18.37 36.19
C ILE A 50 4.35 -19.02 34.82
N LYS A 51 4.72 -20.31 34.69
CA LYS A 51 4.37 -21.11 33.51
C LYS A 51 2.90 -21.53 33.61
N TYR A 52 2.10 -21.10 32.64
CA TYR A 52 0.70 -21.51 32.53
C TYR A 52 0.57 -22.57 31.45
N GLU A 53 -0.06 -23.69 31.78
CA GLU A 53 -0.42 -24.70 30.78
C GLU A 53 -1.55 -24.16 29.90
N LEU A 54 -1.26 -23.99 28.62
CA LEU A 54 -2.27 -23.66 27.62
C LEU A 54 -2.99 -24.96 27.24
N HIS A 55 -4.21 -25.15 27.74
CA HIS A 55 -5.10 -26.16 27.19
C HIS A 55 -5.56 -25.68 25.81
N LEU A 56 -4.85 -26.10 24.77
CA LEU A 56 -5.33 -25.99 23.40
C LEU A 56 -6.51 -26.95 23.27
N PRO A 57 -7.71 -26.49 22.86
CA PRO A 57 -8.75 -27.43 22.46
C PRO A 57 -8.13 -28.30 21.35
N LEU A 58 -8.16 -29.62 21.53
CA LEU A 58 -7.89 -30.51 20.41
C LEU A 58 -8.88 -30.10 19.32
N LEU A 59 -8.35 -29.60 18.20
CA LEU A 59 -9.10 -29.51 16.97
C LEU A 59 -9.64 -30.92 16.75
N THR A 60 -10.94 -31.13 16.96
CA THR A 60 -11.62 -32.25 16.36
C THR A 60 -11.45 -32.05 14.87
N THR A 61 -10.44 -32.71 14.32
CA THR A 61 -10.31 -33.00 12.91
C THR A 61 -11.61 -33.70 12.54
N GLY A 62 -12.60 -32.93 12.05
CA GLY A 62 -13.55 -33.52 11.11
C GLY A 62 -12.70 -34.20 10.05
N SER A 63 -13.06 -35.42 9.66
CA SER A 63 -12.37 -36.25 8.68
C SER A 63 -12.17 -35.52 7.35
N ALA A 64 -11.26 -34.56 7.29
CA ALA A 64 -10.30 -34.49 6.22
C ALA A 64 -9.41 -35.71 6.47
N SER A 65 -9.47 -36.66 5.54
CA SER A 65 -8.45 -37.70 5.44
C SER A 65 -7.10 -37.04 5.72
N PRO A 66 -6.25 -37.59 6.61
CA PRO A 66 -4.89 -37.09 6.69
C PRO A 66 -4.38 -37.06 5.26
N ALA A 67 -3.95 -35.90 4.77
CA ALA A 67 -3.01 -35.89 3.68
C ALA A 67 -1.88 -36.75 4.21
N THR A 68 -1.80 -37.97 3.70
CA THR A 68 -0.78 -38.92 4.05
C THR A 68 0.53 -38.19 3.89
N ASP A 69 1.21 -37.95 5.01
CA ASP A 69 2.62 -37.62 5.09
C ASP A 69 3.45 -38.88 4.73
N ASP A 70 2.94 -39.65 3.76
CA ASP A 70 3.59 -40.79 3.15
C ASP A 70 4.29 -40.26 1.89
N ASP A 71 5.54 -40.68 1.71
CA ASP A 71 6.48 -40.36 0.63
C ASP A 71 7.18 -39.00 0.69
N ILE A 72 8.06 -38.82 1.68
CA ILE A 72 9.31 -38.07 1.43
C ILE A 72 10.40 -39.01 0.84
N ASP A 73 10.25 -40.34 0.98
CA ASP A 73 11.29 -41.31 0.59
C ASP A 73 11.30 -41.72 -0.90
N ASN A 74 10.30 -41.38 -1.72
CA ASN A 74 10.19 -41.83 -3.12
C ASN A 74 10.22 -40.71 -4.19
N TRP A 75 10.57 -39.48 -3.83
CA TRP A 75 10.65 -38.36 -4.79
C TRP A 75 12.06 -38.12 -5.32
N LEU A 76 12.23 -38.24 -6.63
CA LEU A 76 13.42 -37.78 -7.34
C LEU A 76 13.37 -36.26 -7.49
N THR A 77 14.36 -35.57 -6.95
CA THR A 77 14.53 -34.12 -7.09
C THR A 77 15.50 -33.84 -8.23
N TYR A 78 15.02 -33.21 -9.32
CA TYR A 78 15.84 -32.84 -10.46
C TYR A 78 15.97 -31.33 -10.58
N LYS A 79 17.20 -30.82 -10.61
CA LYS A 79 17.49 -29.41 -10.87
C LYS A 79 17.77 -29.20 -12.36
N VAL A 80 17.00 -28.34 -12.99
CA VAL A 80 17.04 -28.12 -14.43
C VAL A 80 18.30 -27.40 -14.86
N GLU A 81 18.99 -27.93 -15.87
CA GLU A 81 20.21 -27.34 -16.43
C GLU A 81 19.97 -26.61 -17.77
N SER A 82 21.01 -25.93 -18.27
CA SER A 82 20.92 -25.22 -19.55
C SER A 82 20.76 -26.21 -20.70
N GLY A 83 19.67 -26.07 -21.46
CA GLY A 83 19.37 -26.92 -22.62
C GLY A 83 18.54 -28.16 -22.30
N ASP A 84 18.11 -28.32 -21.04
CA ASP A 84 17.15 -29.34 -20.64
C ASP A 84 15.75 -29.06 -21.19
N THR A 85 15.06 -30.15 -21.51
CA THR A 85 13.62 -30.18 -21.83
C THR A 85 12.99 -31.29 -21.00
N LEU A 86 11.67 -31.27 -20.79
CA LEU A 86 10.98 -32.33 -20.05
C LEU A 86 11.34 -33.74 -20.59
N ALA A 87 11.42 -33.88 -21.91
CA ALA A 87 11.81 -35.12 -22.57
C ALA A 87 13.23 -35.58 -22.22
N LYS A 88 14.20 -34.64 -22.15
CA LYS A 88 15.57 -34.95 -21.76
C LYS A 88 15.67 -35.32 -20.29
N ILE A 89 14.98 -34.58 -19.43
CA ILE A 89 14.92 -34.83 -17.98
C ILE A 89 14.38 -36.25 -17.74
N PHE A 90 13.23 -36.58 -18.35
CA PHE A 90 12.60 -37.89 -18.24
C PHE A 90 13.52 -39.01 -18.76
N SER A 91 14.14 -38.80 -19.93
CA SER A 91 15.11 -39.76 -20.47
C SER A 91 16.32 -39.97 -19.56
N HIS A 92 16.78 -38.94 -18.84
CA HIS A 92 17.94 -39.04 -17.94
C HIS A 92 17.64 -39.90 -16.71
N ILE A 93 16.38 -39.91 -16.26
CA ILE A 93 15.92 -40.72 -15.12
C ILE A 93 15.27 -42.04 -15.55
N GLY A 94 15.42 -42.44 -16.82
CA GLY A 94 14.94 -43.73 -17.32
C GLY A 94 13.45 -43.82 -17.65
N LEU A 95 12.74 -42.69 -17.72
CA LEU A 95 11.35 -42.62 -18.19
C LEU A 95 11.29 -42.57 -19.72
N THR A 96 10.17 -43.04 -20.28
CA THR A 96 10.01 -43.21 -21.73
C THR A 96 9.51 -41.94 -22.42
N ALA A 97 9.65 -41.91 -23.75
CA ALA A 97 9.03 -40.87 -24.58
C ALA A 97 7.49 -40.86 -24.46
N ARG A 98 6.88 -42.01 -24.14
CA ARG A 98 5.44 -42.12 -23.90
C ARG A 98 5.04 -41.42 -22.60
N ASP A 99 5.80 -41.62 -21.52
CA ASP A 99 5.57 -40.91 -20.25
C ASP A 99 5.66 -39.40 -20.42
N THR A 100 6.64 -38.93 -21.21
CA THR A 100 6.76 -37.51 -21.54
C THR A 100 5.54 -37.00 -22.29
N TYR A 101 5.05 -37.75 -23.29
CA TYR A 101 3.87 -37.37 -24.06
C TYR A 101 2.62 -37.31 -23.17
N ASP A 102 2.40 -38.34 -22.36
CA ASP A 102 1.24 -38.47 -21.48
C ASP A 102 1.22 -37.35 -20.43
N VAL A 103 2.37 -37.02 -19.82
CA VAL A 103 2.51 -35.89 -18.88
C VAL A 103 2.28 -34.55 -19.57
N SER A 104 2.88 -34.32 -20.75
CA SER A 104 2.74 -33.05 -21.47
C SER A 104 1.31 -32.80 -22.00
N SER A 105 0.55 -33.89 -22.16
CA SER A 105 -0.83 -33.89 -22.64
C SER A 105 -1.86 -33.96 -21.51
N ALA A 106 -1.43 -33.96 -20.25
CA ALA A 106 -2.27 -34.07 -19.05
C ALA A 106 -3.06 -32.78 -18.75
N GLY A 107 -3.73 -32.20 -19.73
CA GLY A 107 -4.51 -30.96 -19.60
C GLY A 107 -3.75 -29.69 -19.98
N ASP A 108 -4.44 -28.55 -19.93
CA ASP A 108 -3.87 -27.27 -20.37
C ASP A 108 -2.77 -26.74 -19.45
N LEU A 109 -2.83 -27.04 -18.14
CA LEU A 109 -1.84 -26.56 -17.17
C LEU A 109 -0.49 -27.28 -17.33
N ALA A 110 -0.48 -28.50 -17.87
CA ALA A 110 0.74 -29.24 -18.20
C ALA A 110 1.64 -28.50 -19.22
N LYS A 111 1.07 -27.59 -20.03
CA LYS A 111 1.84 -26.73 -20.96
C LYS A 111 2.87 -25.85 -20.24
N ASN A 112 2.73 -25.61 -18.93
CA ASN A 112 3.74 -24.90 -18.15
C ASN A 112 5.05 -25.68 -18.04
N LEU A 113 5.04 -27.02 -18.16
CA LEU A 113 6.24 -27.85 -18.19
C LEU A 113 7.09 -27.64 -19.44
N ILE A 114 6.51 -27.08 -20.51
CA ILE A 114 7.26 -26.70 -21.73
C ILE A 114 8.12 -25.44 -21.47
N LYS A 115 7.72 -24.61 -20.48
CA LYS A 115 8.37 -23.34 -20.15
C LYS A 115 9.38 -23.44 -19.00
N ILE A 116 9.77 -24.66 -18.64
CA ILE A 116 10.78 -24.93 -17.62
C ILE A 116 12.09 -24.20 -17.97
N LYS A 117 12.73 -23.61 -16.96
CA LYS A 117 13.94 -22.81 -17.10
C LYS A 117 15.11 -23.41 -16.31
N PRO A 118 16.35 -23.14 -16.73
CA PRO A 118 17.52 -23.52 -15.96
C PRO A 118 17.46 -22.93 -14.54
N GLY A 119 17.73 -23.78 -13.54
CA GLY A 119 17.66 -23.45 -12.11
C GLY A 119 16.35 -23.86 -11.43
N ASP A 120 15.30 -24.18 -12.18
CA ASP A 120 14.05 -24.69 -11.62
C ASP A 120 14.26 -26.10 -11.01
N ILE A 121 13.38 -26.47 -10.08
CA ILE A 121 13.39 -27.80 -9.44
C ILE A 121 12.12 -28.53 -9.82
N VAL A 122 12.27 -29.76 -10.33
CA VAL A 122 11.16 -30.66 -10.66
C VAL A 122 11.23 -31.87 -9.74
N TYR A 123 10.13 -32.17 -9.07
CA TYR A 123 9.99 -33.37 -8.24
C TYR A 123 9.22 -34.42 -9.03
N ILE A 124 9.78 -35.62 -9.16
CA ILE A 124 9.21 -36.72 -9.95
C ILE A 124 9.12 -37.95 -9.06
N HIS A 125 7.95 -38.55 -8.98
CA HIS A 125 7.73 -39.81 -8.29
C HIS A 125 7.58 -40.93 -9.32
N VAL A 126 8.40 -41.97 -9.16
CA VAL A 126 8.34 -43.22 -9.92
C VAL A 126 8.12 -44.39 -8.96
N ASP A 127 7.42 -45.43 -9.40
CA ASP A 127 7.23 -46.64 -8.61
C ASP A 127 8.44 -47.59 -8.68
N ASP A 128 8.39 -48.71 -7.95
CA ASP A 128 9.43 -49.75 -7.93
C ASP A 128 9.71 -50.37 -9.32
N ALA A 129 8.78 -50.26 -10.27
CA ALA A 129 8.93 -50.71 -11.64
C ALA A 129 9.48 -49.61 -12.58
N ASN A 130 9.91 -48.47 -12.01
CA ASN A 130 10.37 -47.27 -12.70
C ASN A 130 9.31 -46.67 -13.64
N GLN A 131 8.02 -46.84 -13.32
CA GLN A 131 6.93 -46.19 -14.05
C GLN A 131 6.57 -44.86 -13.42
N PHE A 132 6.14 -43.91 -14.25
CA PHE A 132 5.70 -42.61 -13.79
C PHE A 132 4.44 -42.70 -12.90
N VAL A 133 4.51 -42.08 -11.73
CA VAL A 133 3.39 -41.97 -10.78
C VAL A 133 2.87 -40.54 -10.74
N SER A 134 3.73 -39.58 -10.38
CA SER A 134 3.34 -38.17 -10.27
C SER A 134 4.51 -37.20 -10.47
N LEU A 135 4.17 -35.94 -10.74
CA LEU A 135 5.14 -34.85 -10.89
C LEU A 135 4.65 -33.62 -10.14
N ARG A 136 5.57 -32.95 -9.43
CA ARG A 136 5.34 -31.63 -8.83
C ARG A 136 6.34 -30.63 -9.37
N TYR A 137 5.84 -29.49 -9.82
CA TYR A 137 6.63 -28.41 -10.37
C TYR A 137 6.20 -27.06 -9.76
N PRO A 138 7.05 -26.44 -8.90
CA PRO A 138 6.78 -25.12 -8.35
C PRO A 138 6.73 -24.07 -9.48
N LEU A 139 5.54 -23.56 -9.78
CA LEU A 139 5.33 -22.46 -10.74
C LEU A 139 5.73 -21.10 -10.13
N SER A 140 5.53 -20.96 -8.82
CA SER A 140 5.88 -19.78 -8.04
C SER A 140 6.18 -20.18 -6.60
N LYS A 141 6.35 -19.20 -5.69
CA LYS A 141 6.45 -19.49 -4.25
C LYS A 141 5.16 -20.07 -3.66
N THR A 142 4.01 -19.78 -4.27
CA THR A 142 2.68 -20.20 -3.79
C THR A 142 2.11 -21.33 -4.64
N ASP A 143 2.42 -21.38 -5.92
CA ASP A 143 1.70 -22.22 -6.86
C ASP A 143 2.57 -23.42 -7.24
N THR A 144 2.06 -24.63 -7.04
CA THR A 144 2.72 -25.86 -7.45
C THR A 144 1.82 -26.60 -8.42
N LEU A 145 2.31 -26.80 -9.65
CA LEU A 145 1.69 -27.68 -10.61
C LEU A 145 1.88 -29.12 -10.14
N ALA A 146 0.80 -29.88 -10.05
CA ALA A 146 0.81 -31.32 -9.80
C ALA A 146 0.25 -32.05 -11.02
N ILE A 147 0.92 -33.11 -11.44
CA ILE A 147 0.44 -34.08 -12.44
C ILE A 147 0.24 -35.41 -11.72
N GLU A 148 -0.99 -35.90 -11.69
CA GLU A 148 -1.36 -37.11 -10.95
C GLU A 148 -2.35 -37.97 -11.78
N LYS A 149 -2.45 -39.26 -11.46
CA LYS A 149 -3.44 -40.15 -12.07
C LYS A 149 -4.81 -39.89 -11.44
N SER A 150 -5.80 -39.55 -12.28
CA SER A 150 -7.21 -39.46 -11.88
C SER A 150 -7.78 -40.85 -11.56
N THR A 151 -8.96 -40.90 -10.95
CA THR A 151 -9.70 -42.14 -10.64
C THR A 151 -9.91 -43.05 -11.85
N ASP A 152 -9.95 -42.46 -13.04
CA ASP A 152 -10.16 -43.16 -14.32
C ASP A 152 -8.84 -43.62 -14.97
N GLY A 153 -7.71 -43.48 -14.27
CA GLY A 153 -6.38 -43.90 -14.73
C GLY A 153 -5.71 -42.96 -15.74
N LYS A 154 -6.32 -41.83 -16.09
CA LYS A 154 -5.73 -40.79 -16.94
C LYS A 154 -4.93 -39.78 -16.12
N LEU A 155 -3.81 -39.29 -16.65
CA LEU A 155 -3.08 -38.19 -16.04
C LEU A 155 -3.86 -36.87 -16.17
N VAL A 156 -3.94 -36.14 -15.07
CA VAL A 156 -4.56 -34.82 -14.99
C VAL A 156 -3.61 -33.84 -14.30
N SER A 157 -3.65 -32.59 -14.76
CA SER A 157 -2.93 -31.49 -14.15
C SER A 157 -3.83 -30.67 -13.24
N ASP A 158 -3.34 -30.34 -12.05
CA ASP A 158 -3.94 -29.34 -11.17
C ASP A 158 -2.87 -28.39 -10.61
N VAL A 159 -3.28 -27.20 -10.15
CA VAL A 159 -2.37 -26.28 -9.47
C VAL A 159 -2.81 -26.15 -8.02
N SER A 160 -1.97 -26.69 -7.13
CA SER A 160 -2.13 -26.47 -5.70
C SER A 160 -1.58 -25.09 -5.34
N ILE A 161 -2.43 -24.26 -4.73
CA ILE A 161 -2.05 -22.94 -4.23
C ILE A 161 -1.81 -23.08 -2.73
N LYS A 162 -0.55 -22.96 -2.32
CA LYS A 162 -0.16 -22.86 -0.91
C LYS A 162 -0.78 -21.59 -0.32
N GLN A 163 -1.47 -21.75 0.81
CA GLN A 163 -2.08 -20.63 1.50
C GLN A 163 -0.99 -19.76 2.14
N VAL A 164 -0.96 -18.48 1.78
CA VAL A 164 -0.06 -17.51 2.40
C VAL A 164 -0.67 -17.06 3.72
N ALA A 165 -0.02 -17.42 4.82
CA ALA A 165 -0.37 -16.92 6.14
C ALA A 165 0.20 -15.51 6.33
N THR A 166 -0.66 -14.53 6.57
CA THR A 166 -0.26 -13.14 6.80
C THR A 166 -0.37 -12.79 8.27
N LEU A 167 0.76 -12.46 8.89
CA LEU A 167 0.85 -11.98 10.27
C LEU A 167 1.19 -10.50 10.30
N LEU A 168 0.62 -9.77 11.25
CA LEU A 168 0.93 -8.36 11.45
C LEU A 168 2.13 -8.20 12.37
N SER A 169 3.09 -7.40 11.93
CA SER A 169 4.28 -7.00 12.66
C SER A 169 4.24 -5.49 12.89
N PHE A 170 5.06 -5.03 13.84
CA PHE A 170 5.14 -3.63 14.23
C PHE A 170 6.59 -3.15 14.22
N ALA A 171 6.81 -1.89 13.84
CA ALA A 171 8.07 -1.18 14.05
C ALA A 171 7.77 0.26 14.51
N GLN A 172 8.68 0.81 15.31
CA GLN A 172 8.64 2.21 15.74
C GLN A 172 10.04 2.81 15.71
N GLY A 173 10.13 4.11 15.50
CA GLY A 173 11.40 4.82 15.54
C GLY A 173 11.23 6.28 15.93
N GLU A 174 12.29 6.81 16.54
CA GLU A 174 12.47 8.23 16.82
C GLU A 174 13.59 8.76 15.94
N ILE A 175 13.36 9.90 15.31
CA ILE A 175 14.32 10.51 14.41
C ILE A 175 15.37 11.23 15.22
N ARG A 176 16.62 10.75 15.15
CA ARG A 176 17.79 11.40 15.76
C ARG A 176 18.67 12.13 14.75
N SER A 177 18.84 11.53 13.57
CA SER A 177 19.70 12.07 12.50
C SER A 177 18.96 12.23 11.19
N SER A 178 18.29 11.17 10.72
CA SER A 178 17.44 11.21 9.53
C SER A 178 16.31 10.18 9.66
N PHE A 179 15.22 10.43 8.94
CA PHE A 179 14.11 9.48 8.84
C PHE A 179 14.56 8.12 8.31
N TRP A 180 15.49 8.10 7.34
CA TRP A 180 16.01 6.87 6.76
C TRP A 180 16.77 6.01 7.78
N ASN A 181 17.65 6.64 8.58
CA ASN A 181 18.42 5.95 9.60
C ASN A 181 17.49 5.39 10.69
N ALA A 182 16.55 6.20 11.18
CA ALA A 182 15.57 5.75 12.18
C ALA A 182 14.71 4.59 11.65
N GLY A 183 14.32 4.64 10.37
CA GLY A 183 13.64 3.54 9.68
C GLY A 183 14.45 2.24 9.68
N THR A 184 15.71 2.32 9.28
CA THR A 184 16.62 1.16 9.19
C THR A 184 16.89 0.58 10.59
N GLU A 185 17.15 1.44 11.58
CA GLU A 185 17.37 1.05 12.98
C GLU A 185 16.13 0.39 13.60
N SER A 186 14.92 0.78 13.18
CA SER A 186 13.67 0.15 13.60
C SER A 186 13.38 -1.21 12.93
N GLY A 187 14.27 -1.68 12.05
CA GLY A 187 14.13 -2.94 11.34
C GLY A 187 13.25 -2.89 10.09
N LEU A 188 12.94 -1.69 9.57
CA LEU A 188 12.24 -1.54 8.30
C LEU A 188 13.20 -1.72 7.12
N THR A 189 12.67 -2.29 6.05
CA THR A 189 13.37 -2.36 4.75
C THR A 189 13.28 -1.04 4.00
N ASP A 190 14.23 -0.78 3.10
CA ASP A 190 14.25 0.39 2.20
C ASP A 190 12.88 0.65 1.52
N ASN A 191 12.22 -0.41 1.04
CA ASN A 191 10.91 -0.30 0.40
C ASN A 191 9.82 0.13 1.39
N GLN A 192 9.83 -0.40 2.61
CA GLN A 192 8.89 0.02 3.65
C GLN A 192 9.12 1.47 4.07
N ILE A 193 10.37 1.91 4.20
CA ILE A 193 10.71 3.32 4.50
C ILE A 193 10.18 4.24 3.40
N MET A 194 10.42 3.90 2.13
CA MET A 194 9.92 4.67 0.99
C MET A 194 8.39 4.69 0.91
N ARG A 195 7.73 3.56 1.17
CA ARG A 195 6.26 3.48 1.21
C ARG A 195 5.69 4.32 2.35
N LEU A 196 6.29 4.26 3.53
CA LEU A 196 5.90 5.07 4.69
C LEU A 196 6.04 6.57 4.40
N ALA A 197 7.15 6.99 3.80
CA ALA A 197 7.31 8.36 3.30
C ALA A 197 6.26 8.70 2.24
N GLY A 198 5.90 7.77 1.35
CA GLY A 198 4.87 7.98 0.34
C GLY A 198 3.46 8.17 0.91
N ILE A 199 3.13 7.50 2.03
CA ILE A 199 1.83 7.63 2.71
C ILE A 199 1.66 9.05 3.28
N PHE A 200 2.69 9.58 3.93
CA PHE A 200 2.64 10.88 4.62
C PHE A 200 3.25 12.05 3.83
N GLY A 201 3.91 11.79 2.71
CA GLY A 201 4.68 12.79 1.94
C GLY A 201 3.82 13.91 1.34
N TRP A 202 2.50 13.80 1.48
CA TRP A 202 1.54 14.85 1.14
C TRP A 202 1.34 15.88 2.23
N ASP A 203 1.45 15.44 3.48
CA ASP A 203 1.18 16.25 4.68
C ASP A 203 2.47 16.66 5.38
N ILE A 204 3.58 15.94 5.13
CA ILE A 204 4.90 16.21 5.68
C ILE A 204 5.92 16.32 4.54
N ASP A 205 6.63 17.44 4.44
CA ASP A 205 7.81 17.55 3.57
C ASP A 205 9.02 16.90 4.25
N PHE A 206 9.23 15.61 3.97
CA PHE A 206 10.33 14.82 4.55
C PHE A 206 11.73 15.42 4.34
N ALA A 207 11.91 16.31 3.36
CA ALA A 207 13.19 16.96 3.10
C ALA A 207 13.42 18.24 3.93
N GLN A 208 12.37 18.91 4.39
CA GLN A 208 12.47 20.24 5.01
C GLN A 208 11.89 20.32 6.44
N GLU A 209 10.90 19.49 6.73
CA GLU A 209 10.06 19.60 7.95
C GLU A 209 10.42 18.57 9.02
N ILE A 210 11.22 17.54 8.68
CA ILE A 210 11.65 16.54 9.67
C ILE A 210 12.64 17.13 10.66
N ARG A 211 12.42 16.84 11.94
CA ARG A 211 13.25 17.28 13.07
C ARG A 211 13.66 16.11 13.94
N GLU A 212 14.72 16.33 14.70
CA GLU A 212 15.07 15.44 15.80
C GLU A 212 13.93 15.41 16.82
N GLY A 213 13.58 14.21 17.30
CA GLY A 213 12.45 13.97 18.22
C GLY A 213 11.12 13.64 17.54
N ASP A 214 11.02 13.76 16.21
CA ASP A 214 9.87 13.24 15.46
C ASP A 214 9.80 11.71 15.59
N THR A 215 8.59 11.15 15.62
CA THR A 215 8.41 9.69 15.80
C THR A 215 7.49 9.10 14.75
N PHE A 216 7.70 7.83 14.44
CA PHE A 216 6.79 7.06 13.59
C PHE A 216 6.49 5.69 14.18
N ASN A 217 5.31 5.18 13.86
CA ASN A 217 4.83 3.84 14.24
C ASN A 217 4.19 3.21 13.01
N VAL A 218 4.52 1.95 12.73
CA VAL A 218 4.02 1.27 11.53
C VAL A 218 3.63 -0.16 11.83
N VAL A 219 2.45 -0.55 11.34
CA VAL A 219 1.95 -1.93 11.33
C VAL A 219 1.99 -2.42 9.89
N PHE A 220 2.65 -3.54 9.65
CA PHE A 220 2.84 -4.11 8.32
C PHE A 220 2.73 -5.63 8.33
N GLU A 221 2.57 -6.20 7.16
CA GLU A 221 2.38 -7.64 6.97
C GLU A 221 3.71 -8.39 6.85
N LYS A 222 3.79 -9.56 7.47
CA LYS A 222 4.79 -10.60 7.21
C LYS A 222 4.06 -11.82 6.65
N GLN A 223 4.56 -12.33 5.54
CA GLN A 223 3.97 -13.45 4.82
C GLN A 223 4.77 -14.72 5.07
N TYR A 224 4.05 -15.80 5.30
CA TYR A 224 4.59 -17.12 5.59
C TYR A 224 3.94 -18.18 4.70
N ILE A 225 4.72 -19.17 4.30
CA ILE A 225 4.24 -20.38 3.61
C ILE A 225 4.81 -21.56 4.39
N ASP A 226 3.95 -22.48 4.83
CA ASP A 226 4.33 -23.66 5.62
C ASP A 226 5.18 -23.32 6.86
N GLY A 227 4.95 -22.14 7.44
CA GLY A 227 5.70 -21.62 8.59
C GLY A 227 7.00 -20.90 8.24
N GLU A 228 7.46 -20.96 7.00
CA GLU A 228 8.67 -20.26 6.54
C GLU A 228 8.35 -18.82 6.11
N PHE A 229 9.19 -17.88 6.54
CA PHE A 229 9.05 -16.47 6.16
C PHE A 229 9.43 -16.26 4.69
N ILE A 230 8.49 -15.77 3.90
CA ILE A 230 8.70 -15.56 2.45
C ILE A 230 8.88 -14.09 2.05
N GLY A 231 8.52 -13.16 2.93
CA GLY A 231 8.68 -11.72 2.69
C GLY A 231 7.70 -10.84 3.48
N PHE A 232 7.83 -9.53 3.27
CA PHE A 232 6.92 -8.53 3.81
C PHE A 232 5.79 -8.24 2.82
N GLY A 233 4.57 -8.10 3.34
CA GLY A 233 3.41 -7.59 2.59
C GLY A 233 3.28 -6.08 2.72
N ASP A 234 2.05 -5.60 2.74
CA ASP A 234 1.79 -4.16 2.76
C ASP A 234 1.83 -3.54 4.17
N ILE A 235 2.02 -2.21 4.21
CA ILE A 235 1.73 -1.41 5.40
C ILE A 235 0.20 -1.34 5.53
N VAL A 236 -0.33 -1.71 6.70
CA VAL A 236 -1.79 -1.72 6.93
C VAL A 236 -2.25 -0.53 7.78
N ALA A 237 -1.36 0.01 8.61
CA ALA A 237 -1.59 1.25 9.34
C ALA A 237 -0.27 1.90 9.72
N ALA A 238 -0.26 3.22 9.79
CA ALA A 238 0.88 3.99 10.24
C ALA A 238 0.45 5.24 10.98
N GLU A 239 1.33 5.72 11.84
CA GLU A 239 1.24 7.00 12.53
C GLU A 239 2.58 7.71 12.42
N PHE A 240 2.54 9.01 12.19
CA PHE A 240 3.71 9.88 12.20
C PHE A 240 3.42 11.08 13.09
N ASN A 241 4.30 11.38 14.03
CA ASN A 241 4.26 12.60 14.83
C ASN A 241 5.39 13.52 14.35
N ASN A 242 5.04 14.58 13.65
CA ASN A 242 5.98 15.60 13.19
C ASN A 242 5.72 16.89 13.99
N GLN A 243 6.72 17.33 14.75
CA GLN A 243 6.68 18.58 15.50
C GLN A 243 5.44 18.73 16.40
N GLY A 244 4.92 17.63 16.94
CA GLY A 244 3.74 17.59 17.82
C GLY A 244 2.41 17.37 17.10
N GLU A 245 2.38 17.41 15.77
CA GLU A 245 1.19 17.10 14.97
C GLU A 245 1.17 15.61 14.60
N VAL A 246 0.03 14.95 14.85
CA VAL A 246 -0.14 13.51 14.64
C VAL A 246 -0.89 13.24 13.34
N PHE A 247 -0.22 12.55 12.43
CA PHE A 247 -0.75 12.08 11.17
C PHE A 247 -0.98 10.57 11.25
N GLN A 248 -2.17 10.11 10.86
CA GLN A 248 -2.55 8.70 10.92
C GLN A 248 -3.11 8.25 9.58
N ALA A 249 -2.75 7.02 9.20
CA ALA A 249 -3.17 6.43 7.95
C ALA A 249 -3.50 4.95 8.15
N VAL A 250 -4.61 4.51 7.56
CA VAL A 250 -5.09 3.13 7.55
C VAL A 250 -5.33 2.73 6.10
N LYS A 251 -4.81 1.57 5.70
CA LYS A 251 -5.04 0.99 4.39
C LYS A 251 -6.44 0.37 4.32
N TYR A 252 -7.18 0.63 3.25
CA TYR A 252 -8.44 -0.06 2.93
C TYR A 252 -8.24 -1.07 1.80
N ASP A 253 -9.25 -1.92 1.57
CA ASP A 253 -9.20 -3.04 0.62
C ASP A 253 -9.09 -2.59 -0.84
N ASP A 254 -9.42 -1.33 -1.13
CA ASP A 254 -9.18 -0.68 -2.43
C ASP A 254 -7.69 -0.34 -2.70
N GLY A 255 -6.82 -0.62 -1.72
CA GLY A 255 -5.39 -0.36 -1.78
C GLY A 255 -4.97 1.07 -1.44
N ASN A 256 -5.91 1.98 -1.13
CA ASN A 256 -5.62 3.36 -0.76
C ASN A 256 -5.49 3.52 0.76
N PHE A 257 -4.83 4.60 1.17
CA PHE A 257 -4.72 4.99 2.57
C PHE A 257 -5.70 6.12 2.87
N TYR A 258 -6.33 6.01 4.04
CA TYR A 258 -7.27 6.98 4.56
C TYR A 258 -6.91 7.31 6.00
N THR A 259 -7.22 8.51 6.45
CA THR A 259 -7.21 8.83 7.88
C THR A 259 -8.25 7.97 8.62
N PRO A 260 -8.17 7.82 9.95
CA PRO A 260 -9.15 7.04 10.70
C PRO A 260 -10.60 7.54 10.57
N ASP A 261 -10.79 8.82 10.24
CA ASP A 261 -12.08 9.44 9.93
C ASP A 261 -12.53 9.27 8.46
N GLY A 262 -11.71 8.62 7.62
CA GLY A 262 -12.07 8.25 6.24
C GLY A 262 -11.70 9.28 5.18
N ARG A 263 -10.93 10.33 5.50
CA ARG A 263 -10.39 11.25 4.49
C ARG A 263 -9.24 10.58 3.76
N SER A 264 -9.12 10.80 2.46
CA SER A 264 -8.03 10.19 1.69
C SER A 264 -6.68 10.79 2.08
N MET A 265 -5.68 9.94 2.29
CA MET A 265 -4.28 10.36 2.44
C MET A 265 -3.65 10.76 1.10
N ARG A 266 -4.33 10.51 -0.03
CA ARG A 266 -3.87 10.94 -1.36
C ARG A 266 -4.43 12.34 -1.66
N LYS A 267 -3.58 13.26 -2.10
CA LYS A 267 -4.04 14.48 -2.78
C LYS A 267 -4.28 14.16 -4.24
N SER A 268 -5.33 14.72 -4.85
CA SER A 268 -5.64 14.44 -6.26
C SER A 268 -4.50 14.84 -7.23
N PHE A 269 -3.57 15.70 -6.78
CA PHE A 269 -2.45 16.20 -7.58
C PHE A 269 -1.11 16.34 -6.82
N LEU A 270 0.00 15.93 -7.45
CA LEU A 270 1.38 16.26 -7.07
C LEU A 270 1.64 17.75 -7.32
N ARG A 271 2.21 18.44 -6.33
CA ARG A 271 2.63 19.85 -6.49
C ARG A 271 3.90 19.98 -7.33
N ALA A 272 4.82 19.02 -7.19
CA ALA A 272 6.06 18.95 -7.93
C ALA A 272 6.14 17.60 -8.66
N PRO A 273 5.84 17.56 -9.97
CA PRO A 273 5.81 16.32 -10.75
C PRO A 273 7.19 15.82 -11.20
N VAL A 274 8.28 16.28 -10.59
CA VAL A 274 9.65 15.94 -10.96
C VAL A 274 10.54 16.07 -9.73
N SER A 275 11.60 15.26 -9.63
CA SER A 275 12.68 15.50 -8.67
C SER A 275 13.56 16.65 -9.18
N PHE A 276 13.73 17.71 -8.39
CA PHE A 276 14.38 18.95 -8.83
C PHE A 276 15.42 19.44 -7.82
N LYS A 277 16.39 20.24 -8.29
CA LYS A 277 17.43 20.84 -7.45
C LYS A 277 16.95 22.11 -6.76
N TYR A 278 16.30 23.00 -7.53
CA TYR A 278 15.68 24.22 -7.04
C TYR A 278 14.64 24.74 -8.04
N ILE A 279 13.80 25.68 -7.60
CA ILE A 279 12.84 26.38 -8.46
C ILE A 279 13.56 27.57 -9.11
N SER A 280 13.75 27.54 -10.43
CA SER A 280 14.43 28.62 -11.15
C SER A 280 13.50 29.81 -11.41
N SER A 281 12.19 29.59 -11.52
CA SER A 281 11.20 30.66 -11.68
C SER A 281 9.83 30.24 -11.17
N SER A 282 9.23 31.04 -10.30
CA SER A 282 7.88 30.82 -9.77
C SER A 282 6.79 31.40 -10.69
N PHE A 283 5.55 30.98 -10.48
CA PHE A 283 4.38 31.57 -11.13
C PHE A 283 4.29 33.07 -10.78
N LYS A 284 4.18 33.94 -11.79
CA LYS A 284 4.12 35.40 -11.62
C LYS A 284 3.19 36.00 -12.67
N LYS A 285 2.25 36.85 -12.25
CA LYS A 285 1.37 37.59 -13.18
C LYS A 285 2.15 38.54 -14.11
N ARG A 286 3.33 39.00 -13.68
CA ARG A 286 4.23 39.85 -14.46
C ARG A 286 5.70 39.56 -14.11
N ARG A 287 6.50 39.11 -15.08
CA ARG A 287 7.97 38.96 -14.96
C ARG A 287 8.67 39.41 -16.24
N PHE A 288 9.95 39.74 -16.15
CA PHE A 288 10.79 39.88 -17.33
C PHE A 288 11.08 38.50 -17.94
N HIS A 289 10.81 38.32 -19.22
CA HIS A 289 11.06 37.06 -19.93
C HIS A 289 12.50 37.05 -20.45
N PRO A 290 13.38 36.14 -20.00
CA PRO A 290 14.81 36.21 -20.30
C PRO A 290 15.11 36.01 -21.80
N VAL A 291 14.42 35.06 -22.45
CA VAL A 291 14.64 34.77 -23.88
C VAL A 291 14.01 35.82 -24.81
N GLN A 292 12.76 36.21 -24.57
CA GLN A 292 12.03 37.19 -25.41
C GLN A 292 12.33 38.65 -25.05
N LYS A 293 13.09 38.91 -23.98
CA LYS A 293 13.47 40.25 -23.49
C LYS A 293 12.30 41.24 -23.33
N ARG A 294 11.15 40.76 -22.83
CA ARG A 294 9.94 41.59 -22.58
C ARG A 294 9.20 41.18 -21.31
N TRP A 295 8.39 42.07 -20.75
CA TRP A 295 7.54 41.76 -19.60
C TRP A 295 6.34 40.89 -20.01
N LYS A 296 6.17 39.74 -19.36
CA LYS A 296 5.07 38.79 -19.61
C LYS A 296 4.74 38.00 -18.34
N ALA A 297 3.50 37.50 -18.25
CA ALA A 297 3.13 36.53 -17.22
C ALA A 297 3.92 35.22 -17.35
N HIS A 298 4.37 34.69 -16.21
CA HIS A 298 4.82 33.32 -16.08
C HIS A 298 3.68 32.46 -15.57
N ARG A 299 3.13 31.62 -16.45
CA ARG A 299 1.89 30.87 -16.23
C ARG A 299 2.10 29.48 -15.64
N GLY A 300 3.33 29.20 -15.21
CA GLY A 300 3.75 27.95 -14.58
C GLY A 300 4.87 28.17 -13.57
N VAL A 301 5.50 27.07 -13.17
CA VAL A 301 6.68 27.01 -12.31
C VAL A 301 7.78 26.26 -13.07
N ASP A 302 8.98 26.82 -13.04
CA ASP A 302 10.17 26.25 -13.67
C ASP A 302 10.98 25.49 -12.60
N TYR A 303 11.01 24.16 -12.70
CA TYR A 303 11.78 23.27 -11.82
C TYR A 303 13.10 22.88 -12.50
N ALA A 304 14.22 23.39 -12.00
CA ALA A 304 15.54 23.09 -12.55
C ALA A 304 16.03 21.72 -12.06
N GLY A 305 16.52 20.89 -12.99
CA GLY A 305 16.93 19.52 -12.71
C GLY A 305 17.91 18.98 -13.75
N LYS A 306 18.39 17.75 -13.54
CA LYS A 306 19.29 17.09 -14.49
C LYS A 306 18.51 16.68 -15.74
N VAL A 307 19.13 16.83 -16.92
CA VAL A 307 18.56 16.33 -18.16
C VAL A 307 18.31 14.83 -18.03
N GLY A 308 17.15 14.35 -18.48
CA GLY A 308 16.76 12.96 -18.37
C GLY A 308 16.05 12.57 -17.07
N THR A 309 15.88 13.48 -16.10
CA THR A 309 15.11 13.17 -14.88
C THR A 309 13.66 12.82 -15.26
N PRO A 310 13.11 11.69 -14.79
CA PRO A 310 11.71 11.33 -15.04
C PRO A 310 10.74 12.39 -14.54
N VAL A 311 9.80 12.79 -15.39
CA VAL A 311 8.68 13.67 -15.07
C VAL A 311 7.42 12.85 -15.01
N MET A 312 6.66 13.01 -13.94
CA MET A 312 5.49 12.20 -13.60
C MET A 312 4.18 12.95 -13.89
N ALA A 313 3.10 12.23 -14.17
CA ALA A 313 1.76 12.81 -14.19
C ALA A 313 1.38 13.29 -12.79
N ALA A 314 0.98 14.56 -12.67
CA ALA A 314 0.61 15.14 -11.38
C ALA A 314 -0.64 14.50 -10.78
N GLY A 315 -1.56 14.02 -11.59
CA GLY A 315 -2.78 13.33 -11.15
C GLY A 315 -3.22 12.31 -12.19
N ASP A 316 -4.18 11.46 -11.83
CA ASP A 316 -4.83 10.55 -12.79
C ASP A 316 -5.50 11.36 -13.91
N GLY A 317 -5.41 10.89 -15.15
CA GLY A 317 -6.01 11.64 -16.25
C GLY A 317 -5.79 11.03 -17.64
N LYS A 318 -6.22 11.78 -18.65
CA LYS A 318 -6.08 11.42 -20.06
C LYS A 318 -5.16 12.40 -20.77
N VAL A 319 -4.20 11.87 -21.54
CA VAL A 319 -3.28 12.68 -22.34
C VAL A 319 -4.06 13.33 -23.49
N ILE A 320 -4.28 14.64 -23.39
CA ILE A 320 -4.97 15.44 -24.43
C ILE A 320 -4.01 16.08 -25.42
N LYS A 321 -2.70 16.08 -25.13
CA LYS A 321 -1.68 16.46 -26.10
C LYS A 321 -0.37 15.76 -25.78
N SER A 322 0.28 15.21 -26.80
CA SER A 322 1.67 14.76 -26.73
C SER A 322 2.28 15.16 -28.07
N ALA A 323 3.10 16.21 -28.09
CA ALA A 323 3.60 16.79 -29.35
C ALA A 323 4.97 17.46 -29.19
N TYR A 324 5.48 17.98 -30.31
CA TYR A 324 6.63 18.88 -30.36
C TYR A 324 6.21 20.18 -31.04
N ASP A 325 6.64 21.32 -30.50
CA ASP A 325 6.62 22.59 -31.23
C ASP A 325 7.81 23.49 -30.81
N LYS A 326 8.09 24.53 -31.59
CA LYS A 326 9.26 25.40 -31.39
C LYS A 326 9.26 26.18 -30.06
N TYR A 327 8.10 26.35 -29.41
CA TYR A 327 8.00 27.12 -28.17
C TYR A 327 8.02 26.20 -26.95
N ASN A 328 7.20 25.17 -26.97
CA ASN A 328 7.01 24.23 -25.88
C ASN A 328 8.07 23.12 -25.86
N GLY A 329 8.76 22.91 -26.98
CA GLY A 329 9.60 21.74 -27.18
C GLY A 329 8.75 20.47 -27.21
N HIS A 330 9.34 19.36 -26.76
CA HIS A 330 8.58 18.16 -26.47
C HIS A 330 7.73 18.38 -25.23
N HIS A 331 6.42 18.18 -25.37
CA HIS A 331 5.48 18.45 -24.30
C HIS A 331 4.36 17.42 -24.23
N VAL A 332 3.78 17.32 -23.04
CA VAL A 332 2.59 16.52 -22.74
C VAL A 332 1.60 17.41 -21.99
N PHE A 333 0.32 17.38 -22.36
CA PHE A 333 -0.78 17.99 -21.62
C PHE A 333 -1.76 16.90 -21.20
N ILE A 334 -2.22 16.96 -19.95
CA ILE A 334 -3.08 15.95 -19.35
C ILE A 334 -4.34 16.64 -18.82
N GLN A 335 -5.49 16.09 -19.20
CA GLN A 335 -6.79 16.46 -18.66
C GLN A 335 -7.14 15.54 -17.49
N HIS A 336 -7.55 16.12 -16.38
CA HIS A 336 -7.89 15.41 -15.15
C HIS A 336 -9.33 15.73 -14.76
N GLY A 337 -10.22 14.77 -15.02
CA GLY A 337 -11.66 14.99 -14.96
C GLY A 337 -12.09 16.13 -15.89
N GLU A 338 -13.10 16.90 -15.48
CA GLU A 338 -13.65 17.99 -16.30
C GLU A 338 -12.93 19.33 -16.09
N LYS A 339 -12.39 19.55 -14.89
CA LYS A 339 -12.00 20.89 -14.42
C LYS A 339 -10.52 21.19 -14.51
N TYR A 340 -9.66 20.19 -14.48
CA TYR A 340 -8.23 20.40 -14.28
C TYR A 340 -7.41 19.99 -15.50
N THR A 341 -6.42 20.81 -15.84
CA THR A 341 -5.46 20.49 -16.89
C THR A 341 -4.06 20.79 -16.40
N THR A 342 -3.14 19.86 -16.62
CA THR A 342 -1.71 20.09 -16.36
C THR A 342 -0.91 20.07 -17.65
N LYS A 343 0.15 20.88 -17.70
CA LYS A 343 1.02 20.99 -18.87
C LYS A 343 2.47 20.85 -18.46
N TYR A 344 3.19 20.04 -19.22
CA TYR A 344 4.59 19.70 -18.98
C TYR A 344 5.37 19.98 -20.26
N LEU A 345 6.34 20.88 -20.19
CA LEU A 345 7.07 21.38 -21.36
C LEU A 345 8.55 21.03 -21.29
N HIS A 346 9.24 21.28 -22.41
CA HIS A 346 10.70 21.25 -22.54
C HIS A 346 11.34 19.87 -22.33
N PHE A 347 10.60 18.78 -22.51
CA PHE A 347 11.15 17.42 -22.38
C PHE A 347 12.30 17.15 -23.36
N THR A 348 13.20 16.23 -23.04
CA THR A 348 14.06 15.59 -24.05
C THR A 348 13.27 14.60 -24.89
N LYS A 349 12.43 13.80 -24.22
CA LYS A 349 11.61 12.76 -24.84
C LYS A 349 10.28 12.62 -24.08
N ARG A 350 9.21 12.35 -24.82
CA ARG A 350 7.88 12.01 -24.29
C ARG A 350 7.80 10.50 -24.07
N ALA A 351 7.19 10.07 -22.97
CA ALA A 351 6.99 8.65 -22.65
C ALA A 351 5.57 8.16 -22.96
N VAL A 352 4.63 9.07 -23.25
CA VAL A 352 3.21 8.76 -23.46
C VAL A 352 2.66 9.36 -24.77
N LYS A 353 1.59 8.77 -25.29
CA LYS A 353 0.93 9.16 -26.55
C LYS A 353 -0.40 9.90 -26.31
N TYR A 354 -0.89 10.60 -27.33
CA TYR A 354 -2.21 11.20 -27.29
C TYR A 354 -3.30 10.13 -27.07
N GLY A 355 -4.27 10.43 -26.21
CA GLY A 355 -5.39 9.55 -25.89
C GLY A 355 -5.11 8.55 -24.77
N GLU A 356 -3.86 8.38 -24.36
CA GLU A 356 -3.46 7.45 -23.31
C GLU A 356 -3.99 7.89 -21.93
N THR A 357 -4.49 6.92 -21.15
CA THR A 357 -4.84 7.14 -19.75
C THR A 357 -3.60 6.94 -18.89
N VAL A 358 -3.34 7.86 -17.97
CA VAL A 358 -2.18 7.82 -17.09
C VAL A 358 -2.61 7.89 -15.64
N LYS A 359 -1.86 7.21 -14.77
CA LYS A 359 -2.01 7.30 -13.32
C LYS A 359 -1.10 8.39 -12.75
N GLN A 360 -1.50 9.01 -11.65
CA GLN A 360 -0.66 9.88 -10.85
C GLN A 360 0.66 9.17 -10.53
N GLY A 361 1.78 9.88 -10.68
CA GLY A 361 3.11 9.30 -10.47
C GLY A 361 3.67 8.51 -11.67
N GLN A 362 2.85 8.18 -12.67
CA GLN A 362 3.34 7.53 -13.90
C GLN A 362 4.28 8.47 -14.66
N THR A 363 5.42 7.95 -15.12
CA THR A 363 6.37 8.72 -15.94
C THR A 363 5.76 9.05 -17.31
N ILE A 364 5.72 10.34 -17.65
CA ILE A 364 5.12 10.88 -18.89
C ILE A 364 6.17 11.48 -19.85
N GLY A 365 7.38 11.67 -19.37
CA GLY A 365 8.50 12.20 -20.16
C GLY A 365 9.72 12.42 -19.31
N TYR A 366 10.75 13.00 -19.91
CA TYR A 366 12.04 13.21 -19.27
C TYR A 366 12.45 14.67 -19.40
N LEU A 367 12.89 15.28 -18.30
CA LEU A 367 13.29 16.68 -18.21
C LEU A 367 14.35 17.00 -19.27
N GLY A 368 14.20 18.13 -19.97
CA GLY A 368 15.15 18.59 -20.97
C GLY A 368 15.24 20.09 -21.06
N SER A 369 15.59 20.57 -22.26
CA SER A 369 15.70 21.99 -22.59
C SER A 369 15.25 22.27 -24.03
N THR A 370 14.28 21.51 -24.55
CA THR A 370 13.81 21.68 -25.93
C THR A 370 12.82 22.83 -26.07
N GLY A 371 12.70 23.39 -27.29
CA GLY A 371 11.85 24.55 -27.55
C GLY A 371 12.45 25.84 -26.99
N LEU A 372 11.61 26.75 -26.50
CA LEU A 372 12.02 28.06 -25.99
C LEU A 372 12.42 27.97 -24.51
N ALA A 373 13.56 27.35 -24.24
CA ALA A 373 14.13 27.19 -22.90
C ALA A 373 15.54 27.80 -22.82
N SER A 374 15.88 28.45 -21.70
CA SER A 374 17.23 29.00 -21.47
C SER A 374 18.22 27.99 -20.89
N GLY A 375 17.75 26.81 -20.49
CA GLY A 375 18.53 25.74 -19.90
C GLY A 375 17.64 24.60 -19.38
N PRO A 376 18.23 23.50 -18.87
CA PRO A 376 17.47 22.34 -18.42
C PRO A 376 16.50 22.61 -17.26
N HIS A 377 15.20 22.50 -17.54
CA HIS A 377 14.14 22.60 -16.53
C HIS A 377 12.84 21.98 -17.02
N LEU A 378 11.95 21.65 -16.09
CA LEU A 378 10.55 21.41 -16.37
C LEU A 378 9.78 22.72 -16.19
N HIS A 379 9.10 23.19 -17.23
CA HIS A 379 8.05 24.20 -17.07
C HIS A 379 6.70 23.51 -16.86
N TYR A 380 6.12 23.72 -15.68
CA TYR A 380 4.90 23.06 -15.23
C TYR A 380 3.76 24.07 -15.04
N GLU A 381 2.65 23.88 -15.74
CA GLU A 381 1.45 24.71 -15.59
C GLU A 381 0.28 23.90 -15.02
N PHE A 382 -0.53 24.54 -14.17
CA PHE A 382 -1.75 23.98 -13.60
C PHE A 382 -2.93 24.90 -13.89
N LEU A 383 -3.98 24.35 -14.50
CA LEU A 383 -5.17 25.09 -14.90
C LEU A 383 -6.38 24.54 -14.15
N VAL A 384 -7.22 25.46 -13.67
CA VAL A 384 -8.54 25.17 -13.08
C VAL A 384 -9.59 25.87 -13.91
N ASN A 385 -10.50 25.12 -14.52
CA ASN A 385 -11.52 25.61 -15.46
C ASN A 385 -10.90 26.49 -16.57
N GLY A 386 -9.77 26.03 -17.14
CA GLY A 386 -9.04 26.77 -18.18
C GLY A 386 -8.21 27.97 -17.71
N VAL A 387 -8.25 28.33 -16.42
CA VAL A 387 -7.49 29.46 -15.86
C VAL A 387 -6.22 28.97 -15.18
N HIS A 388 -5.07 29.51 -15.58
CA HIS A 388 -3.78 29.19 -14.95
C HIS A 388 -3.75 29.65 -13.48
N ARG A 389 -3.40 28.73 -12.58
CA ARG A 389 -3.21 28.97 -11.16
C ARG A 389 -1.78 28.62 -10.78
N ASN A 390 -1.28 29.23 -9.71
CA ASN A 390 0.02 28.87 -9.16
C ASN A 390 -0.06 27.43 -8.62
N PRO A 391 0.62 26.44 -9.23
CA PRO A 391 0.53 25.04 -8.81
C PRO A 391 1.00 24.82 -7.36
N ARG A 392 1.83 25.72 -6.83
CA ARG A 392 2.36 25.64 -5.47
C ARG A 392 1.36 26.08 -4.40
N THR A 393 0.40 26.94 -4.75
CA THR A 393 -0.49 27.58 -3.77
C THR A 393 -1.97 27.40 -4.10
N VAL A 394 -2.30 26.81 -5.25
CA VAL A 394 -3.69 26.50 -5.58
C VAL A 394 -4.22 25.45 -4.61
N THR A 395 -5.42 25.68 -4.09
CA THR A 395 -6.14 24.68 -3.31
C THR A 395 -6.45 23.51 -4.23
N LEU A 396 -5.88 22.36 -3.92
CA LEU A 396 -6.11 21.13 -4.66
C LEU A 396 -7.35 20.44 -4.09
N PRO A 397 -8.15 19.76 -4.92
CA PRO A 397 -9.19 18.89 -4.39
C PRO A 397 -8.53 17.80 -3.54
N GLU A 398 -9.15 17.49 -2.41
CA GLU A 398 -8.85 16.27 -1.67
C GLU A 398 -9.31 15.09 -2.55
N ALA A 399 -8.55 13.98 -2.57
CA ALA A 399 -9.06 12.79 -3.22
C ALA A 399 -10.35 12.35 -2.51
N ASN A 400 -11.21 11.63 -3.24
CA ASN A 400 -12.49 11.20 -2.70
C ASN A 400 -12.25 10.48 -1.35
N PRO A 401 -12.98 10.85 -0.29
CA PRO A 401 -12.94 10.10 0.95
C PRO A 401 -13.46 8.68 0.71
N ILE A 402 -13.35 7.82 1.72
CA ILE A 402 -13.94 6.49 1.68
C ILE A 402 -15.41 6.58 1.21
N ASP A 403 -15.78 5.75 0.24
CA ASP A 403 -17.13 5.73 -0.29
C ASP A 403 -18.13 5.52 0.84
N LYS A 404 -19.26 6.24 0.78
CA LYS A 404 -20.26 6.24 1.87
C LYS A 404 -20.80 4.83 2.16
N GLU A 405 -20.85 3.97 1.15
CA GLU A 405 -21.27 2.57 1.26
C GLU A 405 -20.29 1.76 2.13
N HIS A 406 -18.99 2.05 2.00
CA HIS A 406 -17.91 1.38 2.72
C HIS A 406 -17.51 2.06 4.03
N ALA A 407 -18.01 3.27 4.31
CA ALA A 407 -17.59 4.06 5.48
C ALA A 407 -17.77 3.32 6.83
N LYS A 408 -18.85 2.55 6.99
CA LYS A 408 -19.09 1.77 8.22
C LYS A 408 -18.07 0.64 8.39
N GLU A 409 -17.82 -0.09 7.31
CA GLU A 409 -16.85 -1.18 7.26
C GLU A 409 -15.43 -0.65 7.51
N PHE A 410 -15.05 0.41 6.80
CA PHE A 410 -13.77 1.07 6.99
C PHE A 410 -13.58 1.55 8.42
N ASN A 411 -14.59 2.13 9.07
CA ASN A 411 -14.48 2.58 10.47
C ASN A 411 -14.15 1.41 11.42
N LEU A 412 -14.74 0.23 11.23
CA LEU A 412 -14.41 -0.96 12.01
C LEU A 412 -12.96 -1.41 11.78
N ILE A 413 -12.51 -1.39 10.53
CA ILE A 413 -11.13 -1.70 10.16
C ILE A 413 -10.17 -0.69 10.80
N ALA A 414 -10.44 0.61 10.64
CA ALA A 414 -9.64 1.70 11.19
C ALA A 414 -9.53 1.60 12.72
N GLN A 415 -10.64 1.38 13.42
CA GLN A 415 -10.61 1.17 14.87
C GLN A 415 -9.77 -0.04 15.28
N LYS A 416 -9.91 -1.17 14.57
CA LYS A 416 -9.11 -2.37 14.82
C LYS A 416 -7.62 -2.10 14.62
N ARG A 417 -7.25 -1.49 13.49
CA ARG A 417 -5.86 -1.19 13.14
C ARG A 417 -5.23 -0.17 14.06
N MET A 418 -5.96 0.90 14.40
CA MET A 418 -5.49 1.91 15.34
C MET A 418 -5.36 1.36 16.76
N LYS A 419 -6.27 0.48 17.20
CA LYS A 419 -6.13 -0.22 18.49
C LYS A 419 -4.88 -1.10 18.52
N GLN A 420 -4.61 -1.84 17.45
CA GLN A 420 -3.39 -2.65 17.32
C GLN A 420 -2.13 -1.78 17.37
N LEU A 421 -2.09 -0.70 16.58
CA LEU A 421 -0.98 0.25 16.54
C LEU A 421 -0.73 0.85 17.93
N ASN A 422 -1.78 1.36 18.58
CA ASN A 422 -1.67 1.98 19.90
C ASN A 422 -1.25 1.00 20.99
N ASN A 423 -1.73 -0.25 20.94
CA ASN A 423 -1.31 -1.28 21.90
C ASN A 423 0.18 -1.60 21.73
N ASN A 424 0.65 -1.81 20.49
CA ASN A 424 2.05 -2.12 20.23
C ASN A 424 2.97 -0.95 20.60
N LYS A 425 2.57 0.28 20.29
CA LYS A 425 3.26 1.50 20.72
C LYS A 425 3.43 1.55 22.24
N ARG A 426 2.38 1.26 23.01
CA ARG A 426 2.44 1.23 24.49
C ARG A 426 3.37 0.15 25.02
N ILE A 427 3.35 -1.05 24.42
CA ILE A 427 4.22 -2.16 24.83
C ILE A 427 5.68 -1.79 24.61
N MET A 428 6.02 -1.26 23.45
CA MET A 428 7.41 -0.90 23.14
C MET A 428 7.92 0.28 23.97
N LEU A 429 7.05 1.25 24.33
CA LEU A 429 7.38 2.31 25.28
C LEU A 429 7.66 1.79 26.71
N ALA A 430 7.11 0.63 27.08
CA ALA A 430 7.34 0.02 28.40
C ALA A 430 8.57 -0.91 28.41
N MET A 431 9.09 -1.29 27.24
CA MET A 431 10.26 -2.16 27.09
C MET A 431 11.58 -1.37 26.96
N ASN A 432 11.50 -0.10 26.57
CA ASN A 432 12.59 0.88 26.57
C ASN A 432 12.60 1.63 27.91
#